data_AF-X1GCX1-F1
#
_entry.id   AF-X1GCX1-F1
#
_cell.length_a   1.000
_cell.length_b   1.000
_cell.length_c   1.000
_cell.angle_alpha   90.00
_cell.angle_beta   90.00
_cell.angle_gamma   90.00
#
_symmetry.space_group_name_H-M   'P 1'
#
loop_
_entity.id
_entity.type
_entity.pdbx_description
1 polymer ?
#
loop_
_entity_poly.entity_id
_entity_poly.type
_entity_poly.pdbx_seq_one_letter_code
_entity_poly.pdbx_strand_id
1 'polypeptide(L)'
;MNTSSYLELHWLAKADKYILLPPVIFADIPYGGYFRLPEKKEVVIDDKFYPADRGLIVISENYSSHVESSIAHEWRHLWQYYKRGKPKWIATWNLKSPFSYKNQIVIFFMSDPSEYDALLFQLKKAPDDVARQWYEWIIKQ
;
A
#
# COMPACT_ATOMS: atom_id res chain seq x y z
N MET A 1 12.25 23.38 -6.71
CA MET A 1 11.90 23.28 -8.13
C MET A 1 10.70 22.38 -8.26
N ASN A 2 9.69 22.86 -8.96
CA ASN A 2 8.37 22.25 -9.12
C ASN A 2 8.46 21.21 -10.24
N THR A 3 8.56 19.94 -9.89
CA THR A 3 8.24 18.85 -10.81
C THR A 3 7.00 18.19 -10.24
N SER A 4 5.84 18.64 -10.69
CA SER A 4 4.62 17.85 -10.59
C SER A 4 4.86 16.57 -11.40
N SER A 5 5.49 15.57 -10.77
CA SER A 5 5.61 14.23 -11.31
C SER A 5 4.18 13.75 -11.52
N TYR A 6 3.77 13.67 -12.78
CA TYR A 6 2.48 13.10 -13.13
C TYR A 6 2.46 11.68 -12.61
N LEU A 7 1.59 11.42 -11.63
CA LEU A 7 1.41 10.11 -11.05
C LEU A 7 0.59 9.26 -12.04
N GLU A 8 1.23 8.32 -12.75
CA GLU A 8 0.58 7.56 -13.81
C GLU A 8 -0.26 6.41 -13.24
N LEU A 9 -1.46 6.73 -12.79
CA LEU A 9 -2.40 5.78 -12.18
C LEU A 9 -3.37 5.13 -13.18
N HIS A 10 -3.13 5.23 -14.49
CA HIS A 10 -4.03 4.67 -15.51
C HIS A 10 -4.23 3.16 -15.39
N TRP A 11 -3.26 2.46 -14.79
CA TRP A 11 -3.35 1.03 -14.56
C TRP A 11 -4.39 0.68 -13.48
N LEU A 12 -4.72 1.57 -12.54
CA LEU A 12 -5.74 1.33 -11.49
C LEU A 12 -7.12 1.13 -12.10
N ALA A 13 -7.54 2.06 -12.96
CA ALA A 13 -8.82 2.00 -13.64
C ALA A 13 -8.95 0.77 -14.56
N LYS A 14 -7.82 0.26 -15.09
CA LYS A 14 -7.75 -0.91 -15.96
C LYS A 14 -7.58 -2.23 -15.21
N ALA A 15 -7.14 -2.21 -13.95
CA ALA A 15 -6.79 -3.41 -13.21
C ALA A 15 -8.04 -4.24 -12.84
N ASP A 16 -9.14 -3.58 -12.47
CA ASP A 16 -10.43 -4.24 -12.25
C ASP A 16 -11.58 -3.22 -12.33
N LYS A 17 -12.41 -3.31 -13.38
CA LYS A 17 -13.53 -2.38 -13.61
C LYS A 17 -14.64 -2.46 -12.56
N TYR A 18 -14.65 -3.50 -11.74
CA TYR A 18 -15.68 -3.73 -10.72
C TYR A 18 -15.27 -3.19 -9.35
N ILE A 19 -14.04 -2.72 -9.20
CA ILE A 19 -13.56 -2.10 -7.96
C ILE A 19 -13.55 -0.60 -8.16
N LEU A 20 -14.25 0.09 -7.27
CA LEU A 20 -14.29 1.54 -7.27
C LEU A 20 -12.89 2.07 -6.95
N LEU A 21 -12.47 3.12 -7.66
CA LEU A 21 -11.22 3.78 -7.36
C LEU A 21 -11.34 4.45 -5.98
N PRO A 22 -10.51 4.06 -5.00
CA PRO A 22 -10.50 4.71 -3.71
C PRO A 22 -9.89 6.11 -3.87
N PRO A 23 -10.31 7.11 -3.07
CA PRO A 23 -9.56 8.33 -2.92
C PRO A 23 -8.13 8.01 -2.44
N VAL A 24 -7.17 8.79 -2.92
CA VAL A 24 -5.79 8.77 -2.47
C VAL A 24 -5.50 10.12 -1.84
N ILE A 25 -4.98 10.12 -0.62
CA ILE A 25 -4.61 11.34 0.09
C ILE A 25 -3.18 11.23 0.60
N PHE A 26 -2.60 12.39 0.88
CA PHE A 26 -1.27 12.52 1.48
C PHE A 26 -1.41 13.04 2.89
N ALA A 27 -0.66 12.46 3.82
CA ALA A 27 -0.66 12.83 5.23
C ALA A 27 0.73 12.59 5.87
N ASP A 28 1.00 13.26 6.99
CA ASP A 28 2.23 13.04 7.76
C ASP A 28 2.13 11.75 8.59
N ILE A 29 2.64 10.65 8.05
CA ILE A 29 2.57 9.32 8.67
C ILE A 29 3.95 8.63 8.70
N PRO A 30 4.24 7.77 9.70
CA PRO A 30 5.56 7.19 9.91
C PRO A 30 5.87 5.95 9.04
N TYR A 31 5.03 5.64 8.04
CA TYR A 31 5.15 4.48 7.15
C TYR A 31 5.02 4.94 5.69
N GLY A 32 5.26 4.07 4.70
CA GLY A 32 5.10 4.44 3.28
C GLY A 32 3.64 4.75 2.90
N GLY A 33 2.70 4.00 3.44
CA GLY A 33 1.26 4.18 3.24
C GLY A 33 0.43 3.25 4.11
N TYR A 34 -0.89 3.38 4.05
CA TYR A 34 -1.85 2.39 4.51
C TYR A 34 -3.19 2.54 3.78
N PHE A 35 -4.00 1.49 3.79
CA PHE A 35 -5.39 1.54 3.35
C PHE A 35 -6.39 1.57 4.52
N ARG A 36 -7.56 2.17 4.30
CA ARG A 36 -8.75 2.04 5.15
C ARG A 36 -9.84 1.31 4.38
N LEU A 37 -10.48 0.37 5.05
CA LEU A 37 -11.63 -0.35 4.52
C LEU A 37 -12.88 0.55 4.44
N PRO A 38 -13.83 0.28 3.52
CA PRO A 38 -15.10 0.99 3.39
C PRO A 38 -16.12 0.65 4.49
N GLU A 39 -15.71 0.73 5.76
CA GLU A 39 -16.58 0.45 6.91
C GLU A 39 -17.35 1.69 7.38
N LYS A 40 -16.85 2.87 7.02
CA LYS A 40 -17.45 4.18 7.32
C LYS A 40 -17.59 4.97 6.03
N LYS A 41 -18.61 5.83 5.96
CA LYS A 41 -18.78 6.74 4.82
C LYS A 41 -17.66 7.78 4.74
N GLU A 42 -17.13 8.19 5.90
CA GLU A 42 -16.12 9.25 6.02
C GLU A 42 -15.13 8.92 7.14
N VAL A 43 -13.91 9.46 7.02
CA VAL A 43 -12.87 9.40 8.06
C VAL A 43 -12.23 10.77 8.25
N VAL A 44 -11.73 11.02 9.46
CA VAL A 44 -10.99 12.25 9.81
C VAL A 44 -9.50 11.94 9.85
N ILE A 45 -8.72 12.70 9.09
CA ILE A 45 -7.26 12.66 9.05
C ILE A 45 -6.80 14.12 9.01
N ASP A 46 -5.92 14.51 9.93
CA ASP A 46 -5.42 15.88 10.09
C ASP A 46 -6.54 16.95 10.09
N ASP A 47 -7.56 16.71 10.92
CA ASP A 47 -8.77 17.56 11.09
C ASP A 47 -9.59 17.79 9.80
N LYS A 48 -9.34 17.01 8.75
CA LYS A 48 -10.09 17.05 7.48
C LYS A 48 -10.92 15.79 7.28
N PHE A 49 -12.10 15.96 6.70
CA PHE A 49 -13.00 14.86 6.35
C PHE A 49 -12.73 14.34 4.94
N TYR A 50 -12.60 13.03 4.82
CA TYR A 50 -12.40 12.36 3.54
C TYR A 50 -13.46 11.27 3.33
N PRO A 51 -14.01 11.15 2.11
CA PRO A 51 -14.89 10.04 1.77
C PRO A 51 -14.11 8.72 1.87
N ALA A 52 -14.72 7.72 2.49
CA ALA A 52 -14.17 6.39 2.70
C ALA A 52 -15.16 5.28 2.31
N ASP A 53 -16.29 5.62 1.70
CA ASP A 53 -17.32 4.68 1.22
C ASP A 53 -16.79 3.64 0.21
N ARG A 54 -15.62 3.90 -0.37
CA ARG A 54 -14.91 3.06 -1.36
C ARG A 54 -13.56 2.53 -0.85
N GLY A 55 -13.33 2.68 0.45
CA GLY A 55 -12.00 2.62 1.04
C GLY A 55 -11.24 3.92 0.80
N LEU A 56 -10.05 4.02 1.39
CA LEU A 56 -9.17 5.19 1.29
C LEU A 56 -7.73 4.70 1.29
N ILE A 57 -6.89 5.27 0.43
CA ILE A 57 -5.44 5.06 0.47
C ILE A 57 -4.81 6.33 1.04
N VAL A 58 -3.96 6.16 2.04
CA VAL A 58 -3.22 7.24 2.69
C VAL A 58 -1.74 7.00 2.43
N ILE A 59 -1.07 7.97 1.81
CA ILE A 59 0.35 7.91 1.48
C ILE A 59 1.10 8.94 2.31
N SER A 60 2.32 8.60 2.73
CA SER A 60 3.14 9.54 3.47
C SER A 60 3.65 10.68 2.60
N GLU A 61 3.53 11.90 3.11
CA GLU A 61 4.18 13.08 2.53
C GLU A 61 5.71 12.96 2.57
N ASN A 62 6.26 12.18 3.50
CA ASN A 62 7.69 12.04 3.72
C ASN A 62 8.36 11.00 2.82
N TYR A 63 7.59 10.15 2.12
CA TYR A 63 8.09 9.08 1.25
C TYR A 63 7.80 9.33 -0.23
N SER A 64 8.12 10.54 -0.71
CA SER A 64 7.70 11.03 -2.03
C SER A 64 8.31 10.28 -3.23
N SER A 65 9.42 9.54 -3.07
CA SER A 65 10.09 8.83 -4.17
C SER A 65 9.41 7.52 -4.57
N HIS A 66 8.49 7.00 -3.76
CA HIS A 66 7.87 5.67 -3.95
C HIS A 66 6.34 5.72 -3.98
N VAL A 67 5.75 6.89 -4.25
CA VAL A 67 4.30 7.11 -4.12
C VAL A 67 3.48 6.13 -4.97
N GLU A 68 3.80 5.96 -6.26
CA GLU A 68 3.06 5.03 -7.15
C GLU A 68 3.15 3.58 -6.66
N SER A 69 4.33 3.21 -6.19
CA SER A 69 4.67 1.90 -5.67
C SER A 69 3.87 1.60 -4.40
N SER A 70 3.82 2.54 -3.46
CA SER A 70 2.97 2.46 -2.26
C SER A 70 1.48 2.41 -2.62
N ILE A 71 1.00 3.23 -3.56
CA ILE A 71 -0.40 3.17 -4.00
C ILE A 71 -0.74 1.81 -4.61
N ALA A 72 0.17 1.20 -5.37
CA ALA A 72 -0.03 -0.14 -5.91
C ALA A 72 -0.14 -1.22 -4.83
N HIS A 73 0.70 -1.14 -3.80
CA HIS A 73 0.64 -2.01 -2.63
C HIS A 73 -0.69 -1.87 -1.90
N GLU A 74 -1.04 -0.65 -1.47
CA GLU A 74 -2.25 -0.36 -0.70
C GLU A 74 -3.54 -0.65 -1.47
N TRP A 75 -3.57 -0.34 -2.78
CA TRP A 75 -4.71 -0.67 -3.62
C TRP A 75 -4.91 -2.19 -3.72
N ARG A 76 -3.82 -2.97 -3.77
CA ARG A 76 -3.94 -4.42 -3.84
C ARG A 76 -4.62 -4.99 -2.61
N HIS A 77 -4.40 -4.41 -1.43
CA HIS A 77 -5.14 -4.80 -0.23
C HIS A 77 -6.63 -4.49 -0.31
N LEU A 78 -7.01 -3.32 -0.83
CA LEU A 78 -8.43 -3.02 -1.09
C LEU A 78 -9.04 -3.99 -2.10
N TRP A 79 -8.30 -4.33 -3.16
CA TRP A 79 -8.72 -5.35 -4.12
C TRP A 79 -8.94 -6.71 -3.46
N GLN A 80 -7.99 -7.15 -2.62
CA GLN A 80 -8.08 -8.40 -1.86
C GLN A 80 -9.33 -8.38 -0.97
N TYR A 81 -9.62 -7.26 -0.31
CA TYR A 81 -10.82 -7.08 0.49
C TYR A 81 -12.10 -7.22 -0.34
N TYR A 82 -12.21 -6.51 -1.47
CA TYR A 82 -13.40 -6.59 -2.32
C TYR A 82 -13.63 -7.99 -2.89
N LYS A 83 -12.57 -8.77 -3.14
CA LYS A 83 -12.68 -10.13 -3.70
C LYS A 83 -12.85 -11.23 -2.67
N ARG A 84 -12.26 -11.07 -1.48
CA ARG A 84 -12.12 -12.14 -0.48
C ARG A 84 -12.79 -11.82 0.86
N GLY A 85 -13.30 -10.59 1.04
CA GLY A 85 -13.84 -10.11 2.31
C GLY A 85 -12.77 -9.58 3.27
N LYS A 86 -13.14 -9.32 4.54
CA LYS A 86 -12.20 -8.81 5.56
C LYS A 86 -10.98 -9.73 5.68
N PRO A 87 -9.75 -9.19 5.54
CA PRO A 87 -8.56 -9.98 5.82
C PRO A 87 -8.62 -10.49 7.26
N LYS A 88 -8.32 -11.78 7.47
CA LYS A 88 -8.30 -12.39 8.81
C LYS A 88 -7.16 -11.83 9.67
N TRP A 89 -6.12 -11.32 9.02
CA TRP A 89 -4.93 -10.74 9.62
C TRP A 89 -4.53 -9.53 8.77
N ILE A 90 -4.24 -8.41 9.43
CA ILE A 90 -3.50 -7.32 8.81
C ILE A 90 -2.13 -7.42 9.47
N ALA A 91 -1.11 -7.84 8.72
CA ALA A 91 0.25 -7.87 9.23
C ALA A 91 0.60 -6.47 9.73
N THR A 92 1.04 -6.37 11.00
CA THR A 92 1.51 -5.10 11.55
C THR A 92 3.02 -5.11 11.55
N TRP A 93 3.61 -4.09 10.93
CA TRP A 93 5.06 -3.92 10.93
C TRP A 93 5.56 -3.59 12.35
N ASN A 94 6.30 -4.50 12.96
CA ASN A 94 6.84 -4.30 14.30
C ASN A 94 8.17 -3.51 14.24
N LEU A 95 8.08 -2.18 14.35
CA LEU A 95 9.22 -1.27 14.39
C LEU A 95 10.22 -1.53 15.55
N LYS A 96 9.83 -2.30 16.58
CA LYS A 96 10.66 -2.62 17.75
C LYS A 96 11.32 -4.00 17.67
N SER A 97 11.25 -4.65 16.51
CA SER A 97 11.83 -5.97 16.31
C SER A 97 13.35 -5.97 16.50
N PRO A 98 13.94 -6.96 17.21
CA PRO A 98 15.39 -7.08 17.35
C PRO A 98 16.08 -7.56 16.06
N PHE A 99 15.32 -7.94 15.03
CA PHE A 99 15.87 -8.42 13.76
C PHE A 99 16.41 -7.27 12.91
N SER A 100 17.38 -7.57 12.03
CA SER A 100 17.82 -6.62 11.01
C SER A 100 16.65 -6.21 10.11
N TYR A 101 16.70 -5.00 9.53
CA TYR A 101 15.66 -4.52 8.61
C TYR A 101 15.35 -5.53 7.48
N LYS A 102 16.39 -6.11 6.87
CA LYS A 102 16.24 -7.18 5.86
C LYS A 102 15.42 -8.36 6.40
N ASN A 103 15.75 -8.86 7.60
CA ASN A 103 15.04 -10.00 8.17
C ASN A 103 13.60 -9.64 8.56
N GLN A 104 13.36 -8.40 9.00
CA GLN A 104 11.99 -7.93 9.25
C GLN A 104 11.16 -7.91 7.96
N ILE A 105 11.73 -7.45 6.84
CA ILE A 105 11.06 -7.44 5.51
C ILE A 105 10.71 -8.87 5.09
N VAL A 106 11.68 -9.77 5.18
CA VAL A 106 11.47 -11.19 4.85
C VAL A 106 10.35 -11.79 5.70
N ILE A 107 10.40 -11.61 7.02
CA ILE A 107 9.39 -12.14 7.94
C ILE A 107 8.02 -11.55 7.63
N PHE A 108 7.92 -10.24 7.45
CA PHE A 108 6.66 -9.54 7.20
C PHE A 108 5.95 -10.11 5.97
N PHE A 109 6.62 -10.09 4.80
CA PHE A 109 6.03 -10.57 3.55
C PHE A 109 5.79 -12.08 3.55
N MET A 110 6.61 -12.88 4.23
CA MET A 110 6.40 -14.33 4.28
C MET A 110 5.38 -14.77 5.33
N SER A 111 5.10 -13.95 6.35
CA SER A 111 4.12 -14.28 7.39
C SER A 111 2.67 -14.10 6.95
N ASP A 112 2.43 -13.27 5.93
CA ASP A 112 1.10 -12.96 5.42
C ASP A 112 1.05 -13.07 3.88
N PRO A 113 0.32 -14.05 3.33
CA PRO A 113 0.15 -14.19 1.88
C PRO A 113 -0.46 -12.96 1.20
N SER A 114 -1.20 -12.13 1.93
CA SER A 114 -1.78 -10.89 1.40
C SER A 114 -0.73 -9.81 1.17
N GLU A 115 0.24 -9.67 2.07
CA GLU A 115 1.38 -8.77 1.92
C GLU A 115 2.28 -9.20 0.75
N TYR A 116 2.56 -10.50 0.64
CA TYR A 116 3.37 -11.00 -0.49
C TYR A 116 2.68 -10.77 -1.84
N ASP A 117 1.36 -11.03 -1.93
CA ASP A 117 0.58 -10.75 -3.15
C ASP A 117 0.53 -9.24 -3.48
N ALA A 118 0.49 -8.38 -2.45
CA ALA A 118 0.57 -6.92 -2.62
C ALA A 118 1.94 -6.49 -3.16
N LEU A 119 3.04 -7.04 -2.63
CA LEU A 119 4.40 -6.79 -3.14
C LEU A 119 4.56 -7.23 -4.61
N LEU A 120 4.06 -8.42 -4.96
CA LEU A 120 4.12 -8.90 -6.35
C LEU A 120 3.30 -8.02 -7.30
N PHE A 121 2.16 -7.51 -6.83
CA PHE A 121 1.34 -6.61 -7.62
C PHE A 121 2.00 -5.24 -7.79
N GLN A 122 2.59 -4.68 -6.73
CA GLN A 122 3.41 -3.47 -6.73
C GLN A 122 4.53 -3.58 -7.76
N LEU A 123 5.32 -4.66 -7.73
CA LEU A 123 6.37 -4.93 -8.72
C LEU A 123 5.85 -5.03 -10.17
N LYS A 124 4.64 -5.53 -10.37
CA LYS A 124 4.05 -5.65 -11.70
C LYS A 124 3.55 -4.31 -12.25
N LYS A 125 3.08 -3.42 -11.38
CA LYS A 125 2.34 -2.20 -11.78
C LYS A 125 3.13 -0.91 -11.65
N ALA A 126 3.91 -0.79 -10.58
CA ALA A 126 4.71 0.39 -10.27
C ALA A 126 6.05 -0.06 -9.67
N PRO A 127 6.92 -0.75 -10.44
CA PRO A 127 8.16 -1.27 -9.92
C PRO A 127 9.15 -0.17 -9.57
N ASP A 128 9.67 -0.19 -8.34
CA ASP A 128 10.78 0.63 -7.91
C ASP A 128 11.95 -0.22 -7.39
N ASP A 129 13.05 0.44 -7.04
CA ASP A 129 14.24 -0.14 -6.46
C ASP A 129 14.02 -0.77 -5.07
N VAL A 130 13.20 -0.14 -4.23
CA VAL A 130 12.86 -0.65 -2.88
C VAL A 130 12.10 -1.97 -2.95
N ALA A 131 11.03 -2.05 -3.74
CA ALA A 131 10.23 -3.25 -3.92
C ALA A 131 11.05 -4.38 -4.55
N ARG A 132 11.92 -4.05 -5.52
CA ARG A 132 12.84 -5.03 -6.14
C ARG A 132 13.80 -5.58 -5.10
N GLN A 133 14.39 -4.73 -4.27
CA GLN A 133 15.30 -5.14 -3.22
C GLN A 133 14.61 -6.05 -2.19
N TRP A 134 13.39 -5.70 -1.76
CA TRP A 134 12.61 -6.54 -0.84
C TRP A 134 12.33 -7.92 -1.42
N TYR A 135 11.89 -7.97 -2.68
CA TYR A 135 11.66 -9.24 -3.37
C TYR A 135 12.92 -10.07 -3.53
N GLU A 136 14.05 -9.43 -3.87
CA GLU A 136 15.35 -10.11 -3.91
C GLU A 136 15.74 -10.70 -2.56
N TRP A 137 15.51 -9.99 -1.46
CA TRP A 137 15.76 -10.52 -0.11
C TRP A 137 14.90 -11.73 0.23
N ILE A 138 13.66 -11.77 -0.28
CA ILE A 138 12.73 -12.89 -0.05
C ILE A 138 13.18 -14.14 -0.83
N ILE A 139 13.56 -14.00 -2.10
CA ILE A 139 13.87 -15.16 -2.98
C ILE A 139 15.30 -15.71 -2.81
N LYS A 140 16.24 -14.91 -2.28
CA LYS A 140 17.65 -15.29 -2.07
C LYS A 140 17.91 -15.83 -0.65
N GLN A 141 16.92 -16.45 -0.01
CA GLN A 141 17.09 -17.12 1.28
C GLN A 141 17.86 -18.43 1.15
#